data_AF-A0A0F6YJM6-F1
#
_entry.id   AF-A0A0F6YJM6-F1
#
_cell.length_a   1.000
_cell.length_b   1.000
_cell.length_c   1.000
_cell.angle_alpha   90.00
_cell.angle_beta   90.00
_cell.angle_gamma   90.00
#
_symmetry.space_group_name_H-M   'P 1'
#
loop_
_entity.id
_entity.type
_entity.pdbx_description
1 polymer ?
#
loop_
_entity_poly.entity_id
_entity_poly.type
_entity_poly.pdbx_seq_one_letter_code
_entity_poly.pdbx_strand_id
1 'polypeptide(L)'
;MSDDPPSRPKHGTVPGFGPPSQPLPPLEVQPIAMRDDASPEVVAGAVRMVVEPTPHPEPQVRYSVPQGPEDARRRAKGPPAVDIDLVYERRSAPLPDQPWIFLEIWTRNTIYQLDASLICVDVIDQGTRRAIAEHPLRGARLVGGQSRDGDAMELSHPFPRPGSEAVFEQTSGRHVRFSQTSSVTRVVMRLRVLTVEPEQLLPTWEDVSGKWDLRTLGQKPQGQKK
;
A
#
# COMPACT_ATOMS: atom_id res chain seq x y z
N MET A 1 -17.70 -24.99 -59.14
CA MET A 1 -16.76 -23.95 -58.68
C MET A 1 -16.77 -24.05 -57.18
N SER A 2 -15.72 -24.67 -56.63
CA SER A 2 -15.68 -25.17 -55.26
C SER A 2 -15.03 -24.14 -54.34
N ASP A 3 -15.71 -23.83 -53.23
CA ASP A 3 -15.22 -23.00 -52.14
C ASP A 3 -14.27 -23.81 -51.24
N ASP A 4 -12.99 -23.39 -51.20
CA ASP A 4 -12.01 -23.88 -50.23
C ASP A 4 -11.94 -22.92 -49.03
N PRO A 5 -12.11 -23.38 -47.77
CA PRO A 5 -11.94 -22.55 -46.59
C PRO A 5 -10.45 -22.39 -46.20
N PRO A 6 -10.03 -21.25 -45.63
CA PRO A 6 -8.65 -21.02 -45.24
C PRO A 6 -8.22 -21.86 -44.03
N SER A 7 -7.09 -22.54 -44.18
CA SER A 7 -6.46 -23.40 -43.18
C SER A 7 -6.01 -22.64 -41.93
N ARG A 8 -6.38 -23.16 -40.75
CA ARG A 8 -6.00 -22.66 -39.42
C ARG A 8 -4.52 -22.94 -39.11
N PRO A 9 -3.73 -22.01 -38.53
CA PRO A 9 -2.36 -22.27 -38.14
C PRO A 9 -2.28 -23.24 -36.95
N LYS A 10 -1.39 -24.22 -37.05
CA LYS A 10 -1.09 -25.22 -36.02
C LYS A 10 -0.20 -24.59 -34.94
N HIS A 11 -0.68 -24.49 -33.70
CA HIS A 11 0.17 -24.16 -32.56
C HIS A 11 1.05 -25.37 -32.22
N GLY A 12 2.36 -25.19 -32.34
CA GLY A 12 3.36 -26.14 -31.87
C GLY A 12 3.38 -26.18 -30.35
N THR A 13 3.22 -27.37 -29.79
CA THR A 13 3.50 -27.70 -28.39
C THR A 13 5.01 -27.68 -28.15
N VAL A 14 5.45 -26.93 -27.14
CA VAL A 14 6.85 -26.92 -26.69
C VAL A 14 7.12 -28.21 -25.90
N PRO A 15 8.18 -28.99 -26.22
CA PRO A 15 8.56 -30.18 -25.46
C PRO A 15 9.50 -29.84 -24.29
N GLY A 16 9.31 -30.54 -23.17
CA GLY A 16 10.42 -30.94 -22.29
C GLY A 16 10.59 -30.16 -20.98
N PHE A 17 9.83 -30.53 -19.95
CA PHE A 17 10.32 -30.44 -18.57
C PHE A 17 11.23 -31.66 -18.33
N GLY A 18 12.50 -31.40 -18.02
CA GLY A 18 13.45 -32.43 -17.60
C GLY A 18 13.09 -33.04 -16.23
N PRO A 19 13.62 -34.23 -15.91
CA PRO A 19 13.32 -34.92 -14.65
C PRO A 19 13.90 -34.18 -13.43
N PRO A 20 13.28 -34.31 -12.25
CA PRO A 20 13.75 -33.68 -11.03
C PRO A 20 15.08 -34.26 -10.56
N SER A 21 15.98 -33.36 -10.16
CA SER A 21 17.27 -33.64 -9.52
C SER A 21 17.10 -34.47 -8.25
N GLN A 22 18.07 -35.37 -8.03
CA GLN A 22 18.16 -36.30 -6.90
C GLN A 22 18.01 -35.64 -5.51
N PRO A 23 17.46 -36.36 -4.52
CA PRO A 23 17.45 -35.93 -3.13
C PRO A 23 18.86 -35.98 -2.52
N LEU A 24 19.22 -34.94 -1.76
CA LEU A 24 20.43 -34.88 -0.95
C LEU A 24 20.39 -35.94 0.18
N PRO A 25 21.54 -36.51 0.59
CA PRO A 25 21.60 -37.47 1.68
C PRO A 25 21.31 -36.82 3.06
N PRO A 26 20.83 -37.59 4.05
CA PRO A 26 20.47 -37.07 5.37
C PRO A 26 21.69 -36.59 6.16
N LEU A 27 21.55 -35.46 6.85
CA LEU A 27 22.49 -35.01 7.88
C LEU A 27 22.45 -35.98 9.06
N GLU A 28 23.57 -36.65 9.29
CA GLU A 28 23.80 -37.58 10.40
C GLU A 28 23.89 -36.78 11.71
N VAL A 29 22.85 -36.86 12.54
CA VAL A 29 22.82 -36.27 13.89
C VAL A 29 23.54 -37.24 14.83
N GLN A 30 24.70 -36.84 15.36
CA GLN A 30 25.37 -37.59 16.41
C GLN A 30 24.63 -37.42 17.75
N PRO A 31 24.33 -38.50 18.50
CA PRO A 31 23.69 -38.42 19.80
C PRO A 31 24.69 -38.01 20.89
N ILE A 32 24.39 -36.93 21.62
CA ILE A 32 25.10 -36.58 22.85
C ILE A 32 24.63 -37.53 23.95
N ALA A 33 25.59 -38.26 24.52
CA ALA A 33 25.40 -39.29 25.53
C ALA A 33 24.82 -38.74 26.85
N MET A 34 23.91 -39.55 27.42
CA MET A 34 23.40 -39.41 28.78
C MET A 34 24.51 -39.60 29.82
N ARG A 35 24.43 -38.82 30.90
CA ARG A 35 25.08 -39.12 32.18
C ARG A 35 24.03 -39.15 33.27
N ASP A 36 23.73 -40.36 33.73
CA ASP A 36 23.17 -40.65 35.04
C ASP A 36 24.24 -40.39 36.10
N ASP A 37 23.88 -39.73 37.21
CA ASP A 37 24.31 -40.23 38.52
C ASP A 37 23.44 -39.70 39.69
N ALA A 38 23.07 -40.66 40.53
CA ALA A 38 22.79 -40.60 41.97
C ALA A 38 21.62 -39.76 42.54
N SER A 39 20.58 -40.49 42.97
CA SER A 39 19.85 -40.25 44.24
C SER A 39 20.46 -41.11 45.37
N PRO A 40 20.23 -40.81 46.67
CA PRO A 40 19.12 -41.48 47.36
C PRO A 40 18.43 -40.73 48.56
N GLU A 41 17.13 -41.06 48.74
CA GLU A 41 16.36 -41.42 49.96
C GLU A 41 15.99 -40.47 51.15
N VAL A 42 14.63 -40.28 51.29
CA VAL A 42 13.65 -40.33 52.44
C VAL A 42 14.02 -39.65 53.79
N VAL A 43 13.20 -38.86 54.53
CA VAL A 43 11.88 -39.13 55.18
C VAL A 43 11.18 -37.85 55.72
N ALA A 44 9.85 -37.80 55.54
CA ALA A 44 8.73 -37.18 56.28
C ALA A 44 8.79 -35.74 56.89
N GLY A 45 7.72 -34.98 56.61
CA GLY A 45 7.30 -33.85 57.45
C GLY A 45 6.32 -32.90 56.74
N ALA A 46 5.05 -32.95 57.10
CA ALA A 46 3.97 -32.16 56.50
C ALA A 46 4.11 -30.65 56.76
N VAL A 47 4.00 -29.83 55.71
CA VAL A 47 3.44 -28.46 55.80
C VAL A 47 2.68 -28.17 54.50
N ARG A 48 1.37 -27.89 54.62
CA ARG A 48 0.56 -27.30 53.55
C ARG A 48 1.09 -25.89 53.28
N MET A 49 1.75 -25.69 52.13
CA MET A 49 1.97 -24.35 51.58
C MET A 49 0.98 -24.14 50.44
N VAL A 50 0.13 -23.15 50.61
CA VAL A 50 -0.78 -22.62 49.60
C VAL A 50 0.09 -22.18 48.41
N VAL A 51 -0.05 -22.85 47.27
CA VAL A 51 0.57 -22.40 46.01
C VAL A 51 -0.26 -21.24 45.50
N GLU A 52 0.21 -20.03 45.82
CA GLU A 52 -0.25 -18.80 45.17
C GLU A 52 0.14 -18.88 43.68
N PRO A 53 -0.79 -18.70 42.73
CA PRO A 53 -0.47 -18.80 41.31
C PRO A 53 0.49 -17.69 40.93
N THR A 54 1.72 -18.06 40.57
CA THR A 54 2.73 -17.13 40.08
C THR A 54 2.20 -16.47 38.79
N PRO A 55 2.06 -15.13 38.73
CA PRO A 55 1.66 -14.48 37.50
C PRO A 55 2.79 -14.64 36.48
N HIS A 56 2.45 -15.24 35.34
CA HIS A 56 3.30 -15.30 34.16
C HIS A 56 3.70 -13.86 33.78
N PRO A 57 4.99 -13.53 33.60
CA PRO A 57 5.34 -12.23 33.06
C PRO A 57 4.85 -12.19 31.62
N GLU A 58 3.87 -11.32 31.34
CA GLU A 58 3.50 -10.95 29.98
C GLU A 58 4.77 -10.57 29.19
N PRO A 59 4.84 -10.86 27.88
CA PRO A 59 5.93 -10.38 27.06
C PRO A 59 5.92 -8.86 27.12
N GLN A 60 6.81 -8.30 27.93
CA GLN A 60 6.99 -6.86 28.03
C GLN A 60 7.49 -6.39 26.67
N VAL A 61 6.58 -5.88 25.85
CA VAL A 61 6.92 -5.00 24.73
C VAL A 61 7.68 -3.85 25.36
N ARG A 62 9.01 -3.92 25.28
CA ARG A 62 9.90 -2.84 25.70
C ARG A 62 9.62 -1.68 24.76
N TYR A 63 8.68 -0.82 25.13
CA TYR A 63 8.65 0.53 24.62
C TYR A 63 9.94 1.18 25.10
N SER A 64 10.96 1.20 24.25
CA SER A 64 12.16 2.00 24.47
C SER A 64 11.70 3.46 24.50
N VAL A 65 11.41 3.98 25.70
CA VAL A 65 11.20 5.41 25.89
C VAL A 65 12.49 6.10 25.45
N PRO A 66 12.45 7.08 24.52
CA PRO A 66 13.65 7.77 24.06
C PRO A 66 14.44 8.29 25.26
N GLN A 67 15.68 7.85 25.40
CA GLN A 67 16.54 8.27 26.51
C GLN A 67 17.10 9.66 26.21
N GLY A 68 16.29 10.66 26.52
CA GLY A 68 16.73 12.05 26.64
C GLY A 68 16.60 12.91 25.38
N PRO A 69 16.79 14.23 25.54
CA PRO A 69 16.61 15.22 24.48
C PRO A 69 17.65 15.13 23.35
N GLU A 70 18.75 14.40 23.53
CA GLU A 70 19.79 14.27 22.50
C GLU A 70 19.39 13.35 21.34
N ASP A 71 18.72 12.22 21.61
CA ASP A 71 18.25 11.30 20.57
C ASP A 71 17.17 11.93 19.69
N ALA A 72 16.28 12.74 20.31
CA ALA A 72 15.30 13.54 19.60
C ALA A 72 15.97 14.61 18.71
N ARG A 73 17.04 15.26 19.19
CA ARG A 73 17.81 16.26 18.44
C ARG A 73 18.61 15.66 17.28
N ARG A 74 19.11 14.42 17.41
CA ARG A 74 19.79 13.70 16.31
C ARG A 74 18.81 13.31 15.21
N ARG A 75 17.60 12.83 15.56
CA ARG A 75 16.52 12.56 14.59
C ARG A 75 16.05 13.83 13.85
N ALA A 76 16.10 14.99 14.50
CA ALA A 76 15.69 16.27 13.91
C ALA A 76 16.66 16.85 12.87
N LYS A 77 17.87 16.29 12.69
CA LYS A 77 18.86 16.76 11.70
C LYS A 77 18.78 16.07 10.33
N GLY A 78 17.88 15.10 10.17
CA GLY A 78 17.65 14.42 8.89
C GLY A 78 16.78 15.24 7.94
N PRO A 79 16.77 14.91 6.63
CA PRO A 79 15.76 15.44 5.72
C PRO A 79 14.35 15.15 6.25
N PRO A 80 13.37 16.02 5.97
CA PRO A 80 12.00 15.80 6.41
C PRO A 80 11.48 14.46 5.89
N ALA A 81 10.58 13.84 6.65
CA ALA A 81 9.97 12.58 6.24
C ALA A 81 9.14 12.75 4.94
N VAL A 82 8.49 13.91 4.77
CA VAL A 82 7.69 14.27 3.60
C VAL A 82 7.88 15.75 3.30
N ASP A 83 8.23 16.06 2.06
CA ASP A 83 8.18 17.43 1.51
C ASP A 83 6.78 17.75 1.01
N ILE A 84 6.31 18.97 1.25
CA ILE A 84 5.00 19.42 0.75
C ILE A 84 5.23 20.48 -0.34
N ASP A 85 4.78 20.19 -1.56
CA ASP A 85 4.79 21.08 -2.71
C ASP A 85 3.39 21.67 -2.91
N LEU A 86 3.23 22.99 -2.75
CA LEU A 86 1.96 23.68 -2.97
C LEU A 86 1.84 24.07 -4.44
N VAL A 87 0.90 23.46 -5.13
CA VAL A 87 0.63 23.73 -6.55
C VAL A 87 -0.61 24.60 -6.66
N TYR A 88 -0.40 25.88 -6.89
CA TYR A 88 -1.47 26.83 -7.16
C TYR A 88 -1.88 26.76 -8.61
N GLU A 89 -3.19 26.71 -8.83
CA GLU A 89 -3.73 26.60 -10.17
C GLU A 89 -5.05 27.34 -10.28
N ARG A 90 -5.17 28.12 -11.36
CA ARG A 90 -6.36 28.90 -11.69
C ARG A 90 -6.99 28.32 -12.95
N ARG A 91 -8.27 27.97 -12.89
CA ARG A 91 -8.98 27.35 -14.03
C ARG A 91 -10.42 27.85 -14.15
N SER A 92 -10.89 28.00 -15.38
CA SER A 92 -12.32 28.10 -15.69
C SER A 92 -12.94 26.70 -15.67
N ALA A 93 -14.21 26.59 -15.26
CA ALA A 93 -14.94 25.33 -15.29
C ALA A 93 -15.31 24.93 -16.73
N PRO A 94 -15.45 23.62 -17.03
CA PRO A 94 -15.24 22.45 -16.17
C PRO A 94 -13.76 22.04 -16.07
N LEU A 95 -13.38 21.47 -14.92
CA LEU A 95 -12.03 20.92 -14.72
C LEU A 95 -11.85 19.65 -15.57
N PRO A 96 -10.72 19.47 -16.28
CA PRO A 96 -10.45 18.24 -17.03
C PRO A 96 -10.18 17.07 -16.09
N ASP A 97 -10.53 15.88 -16.55
CA ASP A 97 -10.52 14.60 -15.83
C ASP A 97 -9.12 13.96 -15.67
N GLN A 98 -8.05 14.77 -15.74
CA GLN A 98 -6.70 14.21 -15.60
C GLN A 98 -6.45 13.83 -14.13
N PRO A 99 -5.99 12.60 -13.85
CA PRO A 99 -5.70 12.17 -12.49
C PRO A 99 -4.62 13.06 -11.87
N TRP A 100 -4.92 13.61 -10.69
CA TRP A 100 -3.97 14.41 -9.93
C TRP A 100 -2.90 13.52 -9.30
N ILE A 101 -1.63 13.88 -9.51
CA ILE A 101 -0.53 13.25 -8.79
C ILE A 101 -0.48 13.85 -7.38
N PHE A 102 -0.89 13.08 -6.40
CA PHE A 102 -0.92 13.48 -5.00
C PHE A 102 0.42 13.27 -4.30
N LEU A 103 1.12 12.19 -4.63
CA LEU A 103 2.37 11.81 -3.97
C LEU A 103 3.41 11.34 -5.00
N GLU A 104 4.65 11.73 -4.79
CA GLU A 104 5.81 11.21 -5.50
C GLU A 104 6.76 10.55 -4.50
N ILE A 105 7.10 9.29 -4.75
CA ILE A 105 8.12 8.56 -4.00
C ILE A 105 9.35 8.45 -4.88
N TRP A 106 10.41 9.12 -4.45
CA TRP A 106 11.67 9.13 -5.16
C TRP A 106 12.57 8.07 -4.55
N THR A 107 13.14 7.23 -5.40
CA THR A 107 14.19 6.28 -5.03
C THR A 107 15.49 6.70 -5.69
N ARG A 108 16.43 5.77 -5.91
CA ARG A 108 17.70 6.08 -6.60
C ARG A 108 17.51 6.32 -8.10
N ASN A 109 16.65 5.51 -8.73
CA ASN A 109 16.52 5.45 -10.19
C ASN A 109 15.09 5.67 -10.67
N THR A 110 14.11 5.71 -9.76
CA THR A 110 12.70 5.63 -10.12
C THR A 110 11.88 6.55 -9.25
N ILE A 111 10.91 7.21 -9.87
CA ILE A 111 9.91 8.05 -9.22
C ILE A 111 8.56 7.34 -9.40
N TYR A 112 7.94 6.96 -8.29
CA TYR A 112 6.58 6.41 -8.29
C TYR A 112 5.62 7.57 -8.09
N GLN A 113 4.69 7.76 -9.02
CA GLN A 113 3.64 8.76 -8.93
C GLN A 113 2.35 8.09 -8.49
N LEU A 114 1.71 8.66 -7.47
CA LEU A 114 0.50 8.11 -6.86
C LEU A 114 -0.62 9.13 -6.85
N ASP A 115 -1.85 8.62 -6.96
CA ASP A 115 -3.06 9.40 -6.78
C ASP A 115 -3.41 9.59 -5.29
N ALA A 116 -4.53 10.27 -5.02
CA ALA A 116 -5.00 10.51 -3.65
C ALA A 116 -5.45 9.23 -2.91
N SER A 117 -5.72 8.14 -3.65
CA SER A 117 -6.02 6.82 -3.08
C SER A 117 -4.75 5.99 -2.83
N LEU A 118 -3.58 6.59 -3.01
CA LEU A 118 -2.27 5.97 -2.89
C LEU A 118 -2.06 4.82 -3.88
N ILE A 119 -2.73 4.86 -5.04
CA ILE A 119 -2.49 3.92 -6.14
C ILE A 119 -1.39 4.50 -7.02
N CYS A 120 -0.38 3.69 -7.33
CA CYS A 120 0.67 4.08 -8.25
C CYS A 120 0.11 4.13 -9.68
N VAL A 121 -0.07 5.34 -10.20
CA VAL A 121 -0.64 5.58 -11.54
C VAL A 121 0.43 5.59 -12.63
N ASP A 122 1.64 6.03 -12.28
CA ASP A 122 2.77 6.09 -13.20
C ASP A 122 4.11 5.84 -12.48
N VAL A 123 5.09 5.40 -13.26
CA VAL A 123 6.44 5.10 -12.80
C VAL A 123 7.42 5.72 -13.78
N ILE A 124 8.26 6.63 -13.31
CA ILE A 124 9.16 7.41 -14.15
C ILE A 124 10.60 7.00 -13.84
N ASP A 125 11.38 6.69 -14.88
CA ASP A 125 12.82 6.53 -14.74
C ASP A 125 13.48 7.90 -14.47
N GLN A 126 14.22 8.02 -13.38
CA GLN A 126 14.78 9.29 -12.90
C GLN A 126 15.89 9.80 -13.82
N GLY A 127 16.66 8.91 -14.45
CA GLY A 127 17.77 9.28 -15.32
C GLY A 127 17.31 9.82 -16.67
N THR A 128 16.36 9.13 -17.30
CA THR A 128 15.82 9.44 -18.64
C THR A 128 14.59 10.34 -18.60
N ARG A 129 13.95 10.47 -17.44
CA ARG A 129 12.67 11.19 -17.24
C ARG A 129 11.52 10.65 -18.09
N ARG A 130 11.58 9.38 -18.47
CA ARG A 130 10.55 8.71 -19.27
C ARG A 130 9.68 7.80 -18.39
N ALA A 131 8.40 7.74 -18.71
CA ALA A 131 7.46 6.81 -18.09
C ALA A 131 7.79 5.36 -18.49
N ILE A 132 7.68 4.44 -17.52
CA ILE A 132 7.88 3.00 -17.66
C ILE A 132 6.50 2.34 -17.68
N ALA A 133 5.91 2.26 -18.88
CA ALA A 133 4.52 1.82 -19.04
C ALA A 133 4.22 0.42 -18.48
N GLU A 134 5.16 -0.52 -18.55
CA GLU A 134 4.97 -1.92 -18.13
C GLU A 134 5.54 -2.21 -16.74
N HIS A 135 5.75 -1.19 -15.90
CA HIS A 135 6.30 -1.41 -14.56
C HIS A 135 5.31 -2.18 -13.66
N PRO A 136 5.73 -3.24 -12.94
CA PRO A 136 4.83 -4.11 -12.18
C PRO A 136 4.08 -3.38 -11.05
N LEU A 137 4.67 -2.31 -10.49
CA LEU A 137 4.02 -1.52 -9.43
C LEU A 137 2.93 -0.58 -9.92
N ARG A 138 2.69 -0.42 -11.24
CA ARG A 138 1.54 0.34 -11.72
C ARG A 138 0.24 -0.33 -11.29
N GLY A 139 -0.69 0.45 -10.76
CA GLY A 139 -1.93 -0.02 -10.14
C GLY A 139 -1.76 -0.58 -8.72
N ALA A 140 -0.53 -0.70 -8.21
CA ALA A 140 -0.30 -1.16 -6.84
C ALA A 140 -0.59 -0.05 -5.83
N ARG A 141 -1.11 -0.41 -4.65
CA ARG A 141 -1.41 0.51 -3.57
C ARG A 141 -0.22 0.66 -2.64
N LEU A 142 0.20 1.88 -2.34
CA LEU A 142 1.19 2.12 -1.28
C LEU A 142 0.56 1.85 0.08
N VAL A 143 1.27 1.05 0.88
CA VAL A 143 0.87 0.73 2.25
C VAL A 143 1.66 1.58 3.25
N GLY A 144 2.91 1.90 2.92
CA GLY A 144 3.80 2.65 3.79
C GLY A 144 5.26 2.43 3.46
N GLY A 145 6.11 2.47 4.47
CA GLY A 145 7.50 2.07 4.37
C GLY A 145 7.91 1.06 5.43
N GLN A 146 9.02 0.40 5.16
CA GLN A 146 9.68 -0.49 6.09
C GLN A 146 11.17 -0.15 6.14
N SER A 147 11.80 -0.35 7.29
CA SER A 147 13.24 -0.29 7.46
C SER A 147 13.67 -1.39 8.40
N ARG A 148 14.81 -2.03 8.11
CA ARG A 148 15.43 -2.98 9.03
C ARG A 148 16.64 -2.32 9.70
N ASP A 149 16.66 -2.33 11.03
CA ASP A 149 17.78 -1.86 11.85
C ASP A 149 18.21 -2.99 12.78
N GLY A 150 19.26 -3.72 12.37
CA GLY A 150 19.69 -4.95 13.03
C GLY A 150 18.57 -6.00 13.07
N ASP A 151 18.16 -6.37 14.29
CA ASP A 151 17.09 -7.33 14.55
C ASP A 151 15.69 -6.67 14.60
N ALA A 152 15.60 -5.34 14.58
CA ALA A 152 14.34 -4.62 14.62
C ALA A 152 13.82 -4.30 13.20
N MET A 153 12.50 -4.41 13.04
CA MET A 153 11.80 -3.96 11.84
C MET A 153 10.91 -2.78 12.20
N GLU A 154 11.16 -1.63 11.58
CA GLU A 154 10.36 -0.43 11.73
C GLU A 154 9.42 -0.29 10.53
N LEU A 155 8.14 0.00 10.80
CA LEU A 155 7.11 0.24 9.80
C LEU A 155 6.64 1.70 9.91
N SER A 156 6.50 2.39 8.79
CA SER A 156 5.99 3.76 8.73
C SER A 156 4.71 3.82 7.91
N HIS A 157 3.69 4.51 8.44
CA HIS A 157 2.40 4.69 7.78
C HIS A 157 1.95 6.16 7.86
N PRO A 158 1.25 6.68 6.83
CA PRO A 158 0.95 6.01 5.54
C PRO A 158 2.08 6.12 4.52
N PHE A 159 3.15 6.85 4.83
CA PHE A 159 4.24 7.14 3.90
C PHE A 159 5.56 6.48 4.33
N PRO A 160 6.40 6.06 3.38
CA PRO A 160 7.77 5.66 3.69
C PRO A 160 8.58 6.86 4.18
N ARG A 161 9.65 6.59 4.92
CA ARG A 161 10.63 7.63 5.29
C ARG A 161 11.82 7.58 4.35
N PRO A 162 12.51 8.71 4.11
CA PRO A 162 13.81 8.66 3.47
C PRO A 162 14.76 7.67 4.18
N GLY A 163 15.43 6.83 3.42
CA GLY A 163 16.26 5.71 3.89
C GLY A 163 15.54 4.37 3.99
N SER A 164 14.20 4.35 4.06
CA SER A 164 13.39 3.14 4.15
C SER A 164 13.01 2.60 2.77
N GLU A 165 12.54 1.36 2.65
CA GLU A 165 11.89 0.89 1.42
C GLU A 165 10.40 1.27 1.42
N ALA A 166 9.86 1.67 0.27
CA ALA A 166 8.40 1.79 0.10
C ALA A 166 7.78 0.42 -0.16
N VAL A 167 6.65 0.13 0.49
CA VAL A 167 5.93 -1.14 0.40
C VAL A 167 4.62 -0.93 -0.37
N PHE A 168 4.46 -1.71 -1.42
CA PHE A 168 3.29 -1.71 -2.27
C PHE A 168 2.54 -3.03 -2.17
N GLU A 169 1.22 -2.94 -2.12
CA GLU A 169 0.29 -4.04 -2.20
C GLU A 169 -0.24 -4.17 -3.62
N GLN A 170 -0.13 -5.37 -4.18
CA GLN A 170 -0.68 -5.74 -5.47
C GLN A 170 -1.77 -6.78 -5.25
N THR A 171 -3.00 -6.43 -5.60
CA THR A 171 -4.11 -7.38 -5.60
C THR A 171 -4.20 -8.03 -6.97
N SER A 172 -4.01 -9.35 -7.02
CA SER A 172 -4.19 -10.16 -8.23
C SER A 172 -5.28 -11.19 -7.98
N GLY A 173 -6.51 -10.84 -8.33
CA GLY A 173 -7.70 -11.67 -8.05
C GLY A 173 -7.92 -11.81 -6.54
N ARG A 174 -7.79 -13.03 -6.01
CA ARG A 174 -7.93 -13.31 -4.57
C ARG A 174 -6.61 -13.25 -3.80
N HIS A 175 -5.48 -13.09 -4.48
CA HIS A 175 -4.16 -13.10 -3.84
C HIS A 175 -3.64 -11.68 -3.67
N VAL A 176 -3.09 -11.41 -2.49
CA VAL A 176 -2.41 -10.16 -2.16
C VAL A 176 -0.91 -10.43 -2.13
N ARG A 177 -0.15 -9.65 -2.90
CA ARG A 177 1.32 -9.69 -2.92
C ARG A 177 1.87 -8.36 -2.42
N PHE A 178 2.91 -8.42 -1.61
CA PHE A 178 3.67 -7.24 -1.20
C PHE A 178 4.96 -7.16 -2.01
N SER A 179 5.27 -5.97 -2.49
CA SER A 179 6.46 -5.67 -3.25
C SER A 179 7.15 -4.46 -2.61
N GLN A 180 8.48 -4.52 -2.52
CA GLN A 180 9.30 -3.47 -1.93
C GLN A 180 10.08 -2.76 -3.02
N THR A 181 10.35 -1.49 -2.81
CA THR A 181 11.21 -0.67 -3.68
C THR A 181 12.63 -0.64 -3.15
N SER A 182 13.56 -0.08 -3.93
CA SER A 182 14.85 0.36 -3.38
C SER A 182 14.68 1.52 -2.39
N SER A 183 15.71 1.82 -1.61
CA SER A 183 15.65 2.86 -0.58
C SER A 183 15.11 4.19 -1.12
N VAL A 184 14.11 4.71 -0.42
CA VAL A 184 13.48 6.00 -0.69
C VAL A 184 14.47 7.10 -0.37
N THR A 185 14.67 8.01 -1.31
CA THR A 185 15.55 9.17 -1.15
C THR A 185 14.76 10.40 -0.72
N ARG A 186 13.51 10.51 -1.19
CA ARG A 186 12.63 11.65 -0.96
C ARG A 186 11.17 11.27 -1.13
N VAL A 187 10.28 11.89 -0.36
CA VAL A 187 8.83 11.77 -0.53
C VAL A 187 8.27 13.17 -0.70
N VAL A 188 7.50 13.40 -1.76
CA VAL A 188 6.92 14.72 -2.08
C VAL A 188 5.41 14.59 -2.18
N MET A 189 4.69 15.27 -1.30
CA MET A 189 3.24 15.42 -1.34
C MET A 189 2.88 16.69 -2.09
N ARG A 190 2.02 16.61 -3.11
CA ARG A 190 1.58 17.75 -3.92
C ARG A 190 0.19 18.19 -3.45
N LEU A 191 0.14 19.34 -2.78
CA LEU A 191 -1.10 19.96 -2.34
C LEU A 191 -1.60 20.93 -3.42
N ARG A 192 -2.70 20.58 -4.09
CA ARG A 192 -3.31 21.42 -5.13
C ARG A 192 -4.21 22.49 -4.51
N VAL A 193 -3.98 23.75 -4.85
CA VAL A 193 -4.85 24.87 -4.51
C VAL A 193 -5.51 25.36 -5.80
N LEU A 194 -6.75 24.94 -6.02
CA LEU A 194 -7.55 25.32 -7.18
C LEU A 194 -8.34 26.60 -6.92
N THR A 195 -8.07 27.63 -7.71
CA THR A 195 -8.93 28.83 -7.81
C THR A 195 -9.79 28.69 -9.06
N VAL A 196 -11.10 28.55 -8.89
CA VAL A 196 -12.03 28.48 -10.02
C VAL A 196 -12.52 29.89 -10.34
N GLU A 197 -12.28 30.37 -11.56
CA GLU A 197 -12.85 31.62 -12.03
C GLU A 197 -14.30 31.38 -12.47
N PRO A 198 -15.26 32.15 -11.95
CA PRO A 198 -16.64 32.06 -12.39
C PRO A 198 -16.80 32.79 -13.72
N GLU A 199 -16.42 32.16 -14.83
CA GLU A 199 -16.96 32.56 -16.14
C GLU A 199 -18.40 32.02 -16.22
N GLN A 200 -19.36 32.88 -15.85
CA GLN A 200 -20.82 32.73 -16.10
C GLN A 200 -21.57 31.58 -15.41
N LEU A 201 -21.36 31.35 -14.10
CA LEU A 201 -22.13 30.36 -13.33
C LEU A 201 -22.57 30.86 -11.94
N LEU A 202 -23.03 32.10 -11.83
CA LEU A 202 -24.08 32.34 -10.84
C LEU A 202 -25.39 32.01 -11.55
N PRO A 203 -25.97 30.81 -11.35
CA PRO A 203 -27.35 30.61 -11.78
C PRO A 203 -28.14 31.73 -11.13
N THR A 204 -28.93 32.42 -11.95
CA THR A 204 -29.86 33.37 -11.35
C THR A 204 -30.78 32.58 -10.44
N TRP A 205 -31.28 33.20 -9.37
CA TRP A 205 -32.22 32.53 -8.47
C TRP A 205 -33.42 31.92 -9.24
N GLU A 206 -33.76 32.51 -10.39
CA GLU A 206 -34.77 32.03 -11.34
C GLU A 206 -34.45 30.65 -11.94
N ASP A 207 -33.17 30.34 -12.18
CA ASP A 207 -32.71 29.03 -12.69
C ASP A 207 -32.76 27.95 -11.60
N VAL A 208 -32.56 28.35 -10.34
CA VAL A 208 -32.55 27.43 -9.17
C VAL A 208 -33.96 27.16 -8.64
N SER A 209 -34.84 28.16 -8.63
CA SER A 209 -36.19 28.01 -8.07
C SER A 209 -37.14 27.23 -8.97
N GLY A 210 -36.80 27.06 -10.25
CA GLY A 210 -37.64 26.42 -11.24
C GLY A 210 -38.93 27.22 -11.51
N LYS A 211 -39.32 27.34 -12.77
CA LYS A 211 -40.71 27.68 -13.08
C LYS A 211 -41.55 26.47 -12.71
N TRP A 212 -42.11 26.47 -11.50
CA TRP A 212 -43.19 25.55 -11.15
C TRP A 212 -44.36 25.91 -12.07
N ASP A 213 -44.47 25.20 -13.19
CA ASP A 213 -45.56 25.36 -14.12
C ASP A 213 -46.84 24.87 -13.41
N LEU A 214 -47.56 25.78 -12.78
CA LEU A 214 -48.83 25.52 -12.10
C LEU A 214 -49.96 25.12 -13.07
N ARG A 215 -49.67 24.93 -14.37
CA ARG A 215 -50.66 24.56 -15.39
C ARG A 215 -51.06 23.08 -15.39
N THR A 216 -50.38 22.21 -14.65
CA THR A 216 -50.68 20.77 -14.61
C THR A 216 -51.62 20.31 -13.49
N LEU A 217 -52.15 21.21 -12.66
CA LEU A 217 -53.10 20.87 -11.58
C LEU A 217 -54.58 21.20 -11.88
N GLY A 218 -54.91 21.50 -13.14
CA GLY A 218 -56.24 22.01 -13.53
C GLY A 218 -57.15 21.11 -14.38
N GLN A 219 -56.75 19.90 -14.79
CA GLN A 219 -57.64 19.03 -15.57
C GLN A 219 -58.25 17.90 -14.74
N LYS A 220 -59.48 18.13 -14.27
CA LYS A 220 -60.46 17.10 -13.90
C LYS A 220 -61.45 16.87 -15.06
N PRO A 221 -62.09 15.68 -15.11
CA PRO A 221 -62.50 15.01 -16.35
C PRO A 221 -63.85 15.51 -16.86
N GLN A 222 -63.99 15.66 -18.18
CA GLN A 222 -65.29 15.73 -18.83
C GLN A 222 -65.54 14.42 -19.59
N GLY A 223 -66.41 13.59 -19.03
CA GLY A 223 -67.05 12.54 -19.81
C GLY A 223 -68.08 13.15 -20.76
N GLN A 224 -68.24 12.57 -21.94
CA GLN A 224 -69.56 12.55 -22.58
C GLN A 224 -69.71 11.38 -23.57
N LYS A 225 -70.83 10.68 -23.35
CA LYS A 225 -71.51 9.65 -24.12
C LYS A 225 -71.49 9.89 -25.65
N LYS A 226 -71.38 8.80 -26.40
CA LYS A 226 -72.52 8.19 -27.12
C LYS A 226 -72.24 6.72 -27.42
#